data_AF-A0A354M0I9-F1
#
_entry.id   AF-A0A354M0I9-F1
#
_cell.length_a   1.000
_cell.length_b   1.000
_cell.length_c   1.000
_cell.angle_alpha   90.00
_cell.angle_beta   90.00
_cell.angle_gamma   90.00
#
_symmetry.space_group_name_H-M   'P 1'
#
loop_
_entity.id
_entity.type
_entity.pdbx_description
1 polymer ?
#
loop_
_entity_poly.entity_id
_entity_poly.type
_entity_poly.pdbx_seq_one_letter_code
_entity_poly.pdbx_strand_id
1 'polypeptide(L)'
;VFNLDDIRIPYITKNDKRLKGGAGRNPTDVWYFDRVNNMTKKKLGLNHPTVYPLPMIMRILKMSSDPGDTILDPFVGSGTSLVA
;
A
#
# COMPACT_ATOMS: atom_id res chain seq x y z
N VAL A 1 9.63 2.84 12.40
CA VAL A 1 10.20 1.56 11.90
C VAL A 1 10.23 1.60 10.37
N PHE A 2 11.04 0.77 9.70
CA PHE A 2 10.96 0.56 8.24
C PHE A 2 10.95 -0.93 7.90
N ASN A 3 9.76 -1.51 7.77
CA ASN A 3 9.56 -2.94 7.52
C ASN A 3 9.67 -3.25 6.02
N LEU A 4 10.90 -3.25 5.51
CA LEU A 4 11.17 -3.47 4.08
C LEU A 4 10.60 -4.80 3.58
N ASP A 5 10.71 -5.86 4.37
CA ASP A 5 10.34 -7.21 3.96
C ASP A 5 8.83 -7.37 3.71
N ASP A 6 7.99 -6.62 4.42
CA ASP A 6 6.53 -6.66 4.28
C ASP A 6 5.99 -5.97 3.03
N ILE A 7 6.83 -5.16 2.37
CA ILE A 7 6.44 -4.37 1.21
C ILE A 7 7.20 -4.71 -0.07
N ARG A 8 8.10 -5.71 -0.05
CA ARG A 8 8.93 -6.06 -1.22
C ARG A 8 8.08 -6.33 -2.45
N ILE A 9 8.54 -5.84 -3.60
CA ILE A 9 7.96 -6.21 -4.89
C ILE A 9 8.57 -7.54 -5.31
N PRO A 10 7.78 -8.60 -5.55
CA PRO A 10 8.31 -9.88 -5.98
C PRO A 10 9.15 -9.74 -7.24
N TYR A 11 10.24 -10.50 -7.31
CA TYR A 11 11.02 -10.58 -8.53
C TYR A 11 10.21 -11.26 -9.63
N ILE A 12 10.31 -10.73 -10.85
CA ILE A 12 9.70 -11.34 -12.04
C ILE A 12 10.40 -12.68 -12.32
N THR A 13 11.74 -12.71 -12.19
CA THR A 13 12.56 -13.91 -12.30
C THR A 13 12.72 -14.56 -10.91
N LYS A 14 12.40 -15.86 -10.79
CA LYS A 14 12.43 -16.55 -9.48
C LYS A 14 13.73 -17.29 -9.17
N ASN A 15 14.57 -17.56 -10.18
CA ASN A 15 15.74 -18.45 -10.07
C ASN A 15 17.07 -17.79 -10.51
N ASP A 16 17.13 -16.46 -10.55
CA ASP A 16 18.37 -15.76 -10.90
C ASP A 16 19.30 -15.68 -9.68
N LYS A 17 20.48 -16.29 -9.79
CA LYS A 17 21.51 -16.35 -8.73
C LYS A 17 22.04 -14.97 -8.31
N ARG A 18 21.80 -13.94 -9.12
CA ARG A 18 22.21 -12.56 -8.83
C ARG A 18 21.24 -11.84 -7.89
N LEU A 19 20.05 -12.39 -7.65
CA LEU A 19 19.06 -11.79 -6.76
C LEU A 19 19.58 -11.85 -5.31
N LYS A 20 19.75 -10.67 -4.71
CA LYS A 20 20.14 -10.50 -3.31
C LYS A 20 18.98 -9.94 -2.51
N GLY A 21 18.79 -10.39 -1.26
CA GLY A 21 17.78 -9.84 -0.35
C GLY A 21 16.42 -10.54 -0.34
N GLY A 22 16.36 -11.85 -0.56
CA GLY A 22 15.14 -12.64 -0.33
C GLY A 22 14.08 -12.55 -1.44
N ALA A 23 12.80 -12.61 -1.07
CA ALA A 23 11.66 -12.86 -1.97
C ALA A 23 11.27 -11.69 -2.91
N GLY A 24 11.97 -10.55 -2.87
CA GLY A 24 11.65 -9.41 -3.74
C GLY A 24 12.60 -8.22 -3.61
N ARG A 25 12.40 -7.23 -4.48
CA ARG A 25 13.15 -5.96 -4.51
C ARG A 25 12.49 -4.89 -3.64
N ASN A 26 13.30 -3.91 -3.23
CA ASN A 26 12.80 -2.68 -2.62
C ASN A 26 11.83 -1.97 -3.60
N PRO A 27 10.65 -1.50 -3.15
CA PRO A 27 9.69 -0.77 -3.98
C PRO A 27 10.17 0.55 -4.56
N THR A 28 11.32 1.08 -4.14
CA THR A 28 11.85 2.41 -4.47
C THR A 28 10.95 3.53 -3.98
N ASP A 29 11.20 4.76 -4.40
CA ASP A 29 10.46 5.98 -4.04
C ASP A 29 9.34 6.35 -5.04
N VAL A 30 9.25 5.63 -6.17
CA VAL A 30 8.18 5.82 -7.17
C VAL A 30 7.31 4.57 -7.25
N TRP A 31 6.02 4.72 -6.92
CA TRP A 31 5.06 3.61 -6.90
C TRP A 31 3.93 3.79 -7.90
N TYR A 32 3.51 2.68 -8.51
CA TYR A 32 2.41 2.64 -9.45
C TYR A 32 1.20 1.96 -8.80
N PHE A 33 0.10 2.71 -8.69
CA PHE A 33 -1.20 2.22 -8.23
C PHE A 33 -2.30 2.78 -9.11
N ASP A 34 -3.32 1.98 -9.39
CA ASP A 34 -4.51 2.46 -10.09
C ASP A 34 -5.32 3.39 -9.18
N ARG A 35 -5.76 4.51 -9.76
CA ARG A 35 -6.67 5.43 -9.08
C ARG A 35 -8.03 4.79 -8.82
N VAL A 36 -8.69 5.19 -7.75
CA VAL A 36 -10.08 4.80 -7.49
C VAL A 36 -11.00 5.58 -8.44
N ASN A 37 -11.44 4.92 -9.51
CA ASN A 37 -12.31 5.50 -10.53
C ASN A 37 -13.79 5.55 -10.10
N ASN A 38 -14.62 6.29 -10.86
CA ASN A 38 -16.04 6.48 -10.54
C ASN A 38 -16.86 5.18 -10.53
N MET A 39 -16.50 4.19 -11.36
CA MET A 39 -17.17 2.89 -11.38
C MET A 39 -16.91 2.12 -10.08
N THR A 40 -15.65 2.09 -9.62
CA THR A 40 -15.26 1.48 -8.34
C THR A 40 -15.95 2.18 -7.18
N LYS A 41 -15.99 3.52 -7.18
CA LYS A 41 -16.70 4.30 -6.16
C LYS A 41 -18.18 3.92 -6.10
N LYS A 42 -18.87 3.89 -7.25
CA LYS A 42 -20.29 3.51 -7.33
C LYS A 42 -20.51 2.07 -6.84
N LYS A 43 -19.65 1.13 -7.26
CA LYS A 43 -19.73 -0.28 -6.85
C LYS A 43 -19.58 -0.46 -5.33
N LEU A 44 -18.71 0.33 -4.71
CA LEU A 44 -18.40 0.27 -3.28
C LEU A 44 -19.24 1.25 -2.43
N GLY A 45 -20.18 1.97 -3.03
CA GLY A 45 -20.99 2.97 -2.31
C GLY A 45 -20.19 4.15 -1.74
N LEU A 46 -19.03 4.47 -2.33
CA LEU A 46 -18.14 5.54 -1.85
C LEU A 46 -18.56 6.89 -2.46
N ASN A 47 -18.93 7.84 -1.59
CA ASN A 47 -19.37 9.18 -2.01
C ASN A 47 -18.25 10.22 -2.01
N HIS A 48 -17.08 9.93 -1.42
CA HIS A 48 -16.00 10.90 -1.29
C HIS A 48 -15.31 11.20 -2.65
N PRO A 49 -15.01 12.48 -2.97
CA PRO A 49 -14.42 12.85 -4.25
C PRO A 49 -12.95 12.40 -4.38
N THR A 50 -12.20 12.37 -3.30
CA THR A 50 -10.75 12.07 -3.29
C THR A 50 -10.46 10.82 -2.47
N VAL A 51 -10.66 9.65 -3.07
CA VAL A 51 -10.41 8.35 -2.40
C VAL A 51 -9.01 7.87 -2.75
N TYR A 52 -8.19 7.59 -1.72
CA TYR A 52 -6.89 6.96 -1.93
C TYR A 52 -7.04 5.48 -2.35
N PRO A 53 -6.17 4.96 -3.24
CA PRO A 53 -6.10 3.54 -3.50
C PRO A 53 -5.73 2.77 -2.22
N LEU A 54 -6.56 1.80 -1.84
CA LEU A 54 -6.34 0.99 -0.64
C LEU A 54 -4.93 0.33 -0.62
N PRO A 55 -4.43 -0.27 -1.71
CA PRO A 55 -3.11 -0.91 -1.70
C PRO A 55 -1.95 0.06 -1.41
N MET A 56 -2.11 1.34 -1.70
CA MET A 56 -1.12 2.37 -1.40
C MET A 56 -1.04 2.63 0.11
N ILE A 57 -2.20 2.81 0.75
CA ILE A 57 -2.26 3.03 2.21
C ILE A 57 -1.80 1.79 2.96
N MET A 58 -2.22 0.59 2.54
CA MET A 58 -1.73 -0.66 3.14
C MET A 58 -0.21 -0.80 3.07
N ARG A 59 0.43 -0.39 1.96
CA ARG A 59 1.90 -0.39 1.85
C ARG A 59 2.52 0.58 2.86
N ILE A 60 1.95 1.78 3.02
CA ILE A 60 2.45 2.79 3.97
C ILE A 60 2.36 2.28 5.41
N LEU A 61 1.23 1.70 5.80
CA LEU A 61 1.06 1.16 7.16
C LEU A 61 2.04 0.02 7.43
N LYS A 62 2.12 -0.95 6.52
CA LYS A 62 3.06 -2.08 6.65
C LYS A 62 4.50 -1.61 6.80
N MET A 63 4.94 -0.64 6.01
CA MET A 63 6.33 -0.19 6.08
C MET A 63 6.64 0.66 7.31
N SER A 64 5.68 1.40 7.85
CA SER A 64 5.92 2.47 8.83
C SER A 64 5.41 2.19 10.24
N SER A 65 4.71 1.08 10.47
CA SER A 65 4.14 0.70 11.77
C SER A 65 4.14 -0.80 11.98
N ASP A 66 4.00 -1.21 13.22
CA ASP A 66 3.84 -2.60 13.63
C ASP A 66 2.41 -2.88 14.14
N PRO A 67 1.96 -4.15 14.13
CA PRO A 67 0.65 -4.50 14.69
C PRO A 67 0.49 -4.04 16.14
N GLY A 68 -0.59 -3.29 16.41
CA GLY A 68 -0.88 -2.71 17.72
C GLY A 68 -0.48 -1.24 17.86
N ASP A 69 0.28 -0.68 16.92
CA ASP A 69 0.56 0.76 16.87
C ASP A 69 -0.71 1.56 16.62
N THR A 70 -0.74 2.79 17.16
CA THR A 70 -1.83 3.74 16.92
C THR A 70 -1.50 4.63 15.72
N ILE A 71 -2.41 4.68 14.75
CA ILE A 71 -2.28 5.51 13.55
C ILE A 71 -3.21 6.73 13.66
N LEU A 72 -2.67 7.92 13.40
CA LEU A 72 -3.43 9.17 13.35
C LEU A 72 -3.61 9.63 11.89
N ASP A 73 -4.86 9.71 11.45
CA ASP A 73 -5.25 10.37 10.20
C ASP A 73 -6.27 11.49 10.50
N PRO A 74 -5.83 12.76 10.60
CA PRO A 74 -6.72 13.87 10.92
C PRO A 74 -7.59 14.30 9.72
N PHE A 75 -7.38 13.71 8.54
CA PHE A 75 -8.06 14.02 7.29
C PHE A 75 -8.69 12.76 6.67
N VAL A 76 -9.36 11.98 7.52
CA VAL A 76 -9.85 10.62 7.24
C VAL A 76 -10.64 10.47 5.92
N GLY A 77 -11.31 11.51 5.45
CA GLY A 77 -11.94 11.57 4.13
C GLY A 77 -12.86 10.37 3.87
N SER A 78 -12.47 9.49 2.95
CA SER A 78 -13.20 8.26 2.62
C SER A 78 -13.03 7.10 3.61
N GLY A 79 -12.22 7.27 4.67
CA GLY A 79 -11.91 6.21 5.63
C GLY A 79 -10.92 5.17 5.13
N THR A 80 -10.14 5.44 4.07
CA THR A 80 -9.22 4.45 3.49
C THR A 80 -8.19 3.96 4.52
N SER A 81 -7.70 4.84 5.39
CA SER A 81 -6.77 4.51 6.48
C SER A 81 -7.39 3.65 7.59
N LEU A 82 -8.70 3.74 7.83
CA LEU A 82 -9.40 2.94 8.84
C LEU A 82 -9.63 1.49 8.42
N VAL A 83 -9.67 1.23 7.10
CA VAL A 83 -9.94 -0.09 6.53
C VAL A 83 -8.66 -0.81 6.10
N ALA A 84 -7.56 -0.07 5.89
CA ALA A 84 -6.25 -0.59 5.47
C ALA A 84 -5.59 -1.42 6.57
#